data_AF-A0A6G1S8S1-F1
#
_entry.id   AF-A0A6G1S8S1-F1
#
_cell.length_a   1.000
_cell.length_b   1.000
_cell.length_c   1.000
_cell.angle_alpha   90.00
_cell.angle_beta   90.00
_cell.angle_gamma   90.00
#
_symmetry.space_group_name_H-M   'P 1'
#
loop_
_entity.id
_entity.type
_entity.pdbx_description
1 polymer ?
#
loop_
_entity_poly.entity_id
_entity_poly.type
_entity_poly.pdbx_seq_one_letter_code
_entity_poly.pdbx_strand_id
1 'polypeptide(L)'
;EPSNQGRNIDYLENTCTPEPSSCQYRQIYDQYSPYIDKVNPANSLNDCQRQCDQERLFSCKSINFDASSKKCMLINEDLISLARGQQQPGGGTPLLPRRNFIYSEKGNCEMISVQCNSQ
;
A
#
# COMPACT_ATOMS: atom_id res chain seq x y z
N GLU A 1 -43.68 17.37 26.81
CA GLU A 1 -43.08 16.47 25.80
C GLU A 1 -43.33 17.06 24.41
N PRO A 2 -42.36 17.07 23.47
CA PRO A 2 -41.91 15.83 22.82
C PRO A 2 -40.41 15.71 22.44
N SER A 3 -40.03 14.45 22.23
CA SER A 3 -38.97 13.90 21.37
C SER A 3 -37.51 14.33 21.60
N ASN A 4 -36.86 13.61 22.52
CA ASN A 4 -35.41 13.41 22.59
C ASN A 4 -34.92 12.78 21.27
N GLN A 5 -34.47 13.62 20.33
CA GLN A 5 -33.73 13.19 19.16
C GLN A 5 -32.34 12.78 19.63
N GLY A 6 -32.21 11.52 20.03
CA GLY A 6 -30.95 10.91 20.38
C GLY A 6 -30.00 11.09 19.21
N ARG A 7 -29.10 12.07 19.35
CA ARG A 7 -27.93 12.21 18.48
C ARG A 7 -27.26 10.84 18.52
N ASN A 8 -27.22 10.18 17.38
CA ASN A 8 -26.48 8.95 17.20
C ASN A 8 -25.00 9.30 17.40
N ILE A 9 -24.53 9.11 18.63
CA ILE A 9 -23.13 9.30 18.99
C ILE A 9 -22.48 7.96 18.71
N ASP A 10 -21.74 7.90 17.60
CA ASP A 10 -20.86 6.77 17.33
C ASP A 10 -19.70 6.84 18.33
N TYR A 11 -19.78 6.00 19.36
CA TYR A 11 -18.67 5.76 20.25
C TYR A 11 -17.62 4.96 19.47
N LEU A 12 -16.62 5.63 18.90
CA LEU A 12 -15.41 4.95 18.46
C LEU A 12 -14.68 4.47 19.72
N GLU A 13 -14.68 3.16 19.94
CA GLU A 13 -13.91 2.58 21.04
C GLU A 13 -12.42 2.72 20.76
N ASN A 14 -11.69 3.31 21.70
CA ASN A 14 -10.22 3.37 21.68
C ASN A 14 -9.65 1.98 22.04
N THR A 15 -9.84 1.00 21.15
CA THR A 15 -9.24 -0.33 21.34
C THR A 15 -7.79 -0.29 20.88
N CYS A 16 -6.86 -0.44 21.83
CA CYS A 16 -5.44 -0.61 21.53
C CYS A 16 -5.20 -1.91 20.77
N THR A 17 -4.78 -1.82 19.52
CA THR A 17 -4.24 -2.96 18.77
C THR A 17 -2.72 -2.87 18.80
N PRO A 18 -1.99 -3.93 19.15
CA PRO A 18 -0.52 -3.92 19.09
C PRO A 18 -0.08 -3.60 17.66
N GLU A 19 0.76 -2.57 17.49
CA GLU A 19 1.32 -2.28 16.18
C GLU A 19 2.16 -3.48 15.69
N PRO A 20 2.00 -3.90 14.43
CA PRO A 20 2.89 -4.88 13.85
C PRO A 20 4.33 -4.33 13.91
N SER A 21 5.27 -5.17 14.34
CA SER A 21 6.69 -4.79 14.53
C SER A 21 7.42 -4.36 13.24
N SER A 22 6.78 -4.48 12.08
CA SER A 22 7.31 -4.03 10.80
C SER A 22 6.21 -3.61 9.83
N CYS A 23 6.54 -2.66 8.96
CA CYS A 23 5.66 -2.29 7.86
C CYS A 23 5.38 -3.49 6.95
N GLN A 24 4.13 -3.95 6.98
CA GLN A 24 3.68 -5.03 6.13
C GLN A 24 3.33 -4.47 4.76
N TYR A 25 3.85 -5.12 3.73
CA TYR A 25 3.43 -4.85 2.36
C TYR A 25 2.08 -5.50 2.10
N ARG A 26 1.15 -4.76 1.48
CA ARG A 26 -0.10 -5.33 0.96
C ARG A 26 0.16 -5.88 -0.44
N GLN A 27 -0.23 -7.13 -0.67
CA GLN A 27 0.00 -7.85 -1.92
C GLN A 27 -1.31 -8.07 -2.68
N ILE A 28 -1.26 -7.86 -3.99
CA ILE A 28 -2.37 -8.11 -4.91
C ILE A 28 -1.84 -8.98 -6.05
N TYR A 29 -2.33 -10.20 -6.12
CA TYR A 29 -1.92 -11.19 -7.12
C TYR A 29 -2.57 -10.93 -8.48
N ASP A 30 -1.88 -11.37 -9.52
CA ASP A 30 -2.27 -11.26 -10.93
C ASP A 30 -2.62 -9.83 -11.36
N GLN A 31 -1.98 -8.85 -10.73
CA GLN A 31 -2.14 -7.43 -11.01
C GLN A 31 -0.80 -6.73 -11.02
N TYR A 32 -0.73 -5.64 -11.78
CA TYR A 32 0.44 -4.79 -11.85
C TYR A 32 0.06 -3.34 -12.11
N SER A 33 0.92 -2.41 -11.67
CA SER A 33 0.85 -1.00 -12.02
C SER A 33 1.68 -0.72 -13.28
N PRO A 34 1.17 0.01 -14.28
CA PRO A 34 1.93 0.41 -15.46
C PRO A 34 2.94 1.55 -15.19
N TYR A 35 2.84 2.22 -14.03
CA TYR A 35 3.64 3.40 -13.68
C TYR A 35 4.99 2.98 -13.09
N ILE A 36 5.90 2.50 -13.93
CA ILE A 36 7.19 1.93 -13.51
C ILE A 36 8.27 3.01 -13.56
N ASP A 37 8.93 3.26 -12.42
CA ASP A 37 10.05 4.20 -12.35
C ASP A 37 11.41 3.52 -12.58
N LYS A 38 11.59 2.29 -12.08
CA LYS A 38 12.85 1.55 -12.19
C LYS A 38 12.61 0.05 -12.31
N VAL A 39 13.47 -0.64 -13.06
CA VAL A 39 13.41 -2.10 -13.23
C VAL A 39 14.74 -2.73 -12.84
N ASN A 40 14.68 -3.70 -11.94
CA ASN A 40 15.83 -4.48 -11.45
C ASN A 40 15.54 -5.99 -11.57
N PRO A 41 16.57 -6.84 -11.59
CA PRO A 41 16.39 -8.27 -11.33
C PRO A 41 16.04 -8.52 -9.86
N ALA A 42 15.19 -9.50 -9.58
CA ALA A 42 14.93 -9.99 -8.22
C ALA A 42 14.56 -11.46 -8.23
N ASN A 43 15.09 -12.22 -7.28
CA ASN A 43 14.85 -13.67 -7.23
C ASN A 43 13.49 -14.03 -6.60
N SER A 44 12.98 -13.15 -5.75
CA SER A 44 11.72 -13.33 -5.01
C SER A 44 11.01 -11.99 -4.77
N LEU A 45 9.73 -12.06 -4.39
CA LEU A 45 8.96 -10.89 -4.00
C LEU A 45 9.58 -10.16 -2.81
N ASN A 46 10.05 -10.89 -1.79
CA ASN A 46 10.72 -10.30 -0.62
C ASN A 46 12.01 -9.57 -1.01
N ASP A 47 12.77 -10.12 -1.95
CA ASP A 47 13.96 -9.45 -2.47
C ASP A 47 13.60 -8.12 -3.16
N CYS A 48 12.53 -8.12 -3.94
CA CYS A 48 12.00 -6.90 -4.57
C CYS A 48 11.51 -5.86 -3.54
N GLN A 49 10.85 -6.29 -2.46
CA GLN A 49 10.46 -5.42 -1.35
C GLN A 49 11.68 -4.79 -0.67
N ARG A 50 12.71 -5.59 -0.37
CA ARG A 50 13.97 -5.06 0.20
C ARG A 50 14.65 -4.04 -0.71
N GLN A 51 14.63 -4.27 -2.03
CA GLN A 51 15.15 -3.30 -3.00
C GLN A 51 14.36 -1.98 -2.95
N CYS A 52 13.04 -2.04 -2.81
CA CYS A 52 12.19 -0.85 -2.62
C CYS A 52 12.48 -0.13 -1.29
N ASP A 53 12.80 -0.86 -0.23
CA ASP A 53 13.18 -0.29 1.07
C ASP A 53 14.55 0.38 1.05
N GLN A 54 15.46 -0.13 0.22
CA GLN A 54 16.83 0.37 0.08
C GLN A 54 17.00 1.43 -1.02
N GLU A 55 15.96 1.69 -1.83
CA GLU A 55 16.00 2.70 -2.88
C GLU A 55 16.16 4.10 -2.28
N ARG A 56 17.07 4.89 -2.86
CA ARG A 56 17.44 6.22 -2.35
C ARG A 56 17.21 7.34 -3.36
N LEU A 57 17.02 6.99 -4.64
CA LEU A 57 16.84 7.98 -5.71
C LEU A 57 15.42 8.55 -5.72
N PHE A 58 14.45 7.78 -5.23
CA PHE A 58 13.06 8.19 -5.07
C PHE A 58 12.41 7.46 -3.91
N SER A 59 11.26 7.95 -3.44
CA SER A 59 10.50 7.30 -2.38
C SER A 59 9.73 6.12 -2.96
N CYS A 60 10.34 4.94 -3.02
CA CYS A 60 9.64 3.75 -3.52
C CYS A 60 8.47 3.42 -2.58
N LYS A 61 7.23 3.48 -3.11
CA LYS A 61 5.99 3.20 -2.37
C LYS A 61 5.38 1.86 -2.73
N SER A 62 5.58 1.40 -3.97
CA SER A 62 5.09 0.09 -4.41
C SER A 62 6.02 -0.59 -5.41
N ILE A 63 5.75 -1.87 -5.65
CA ILE A 63 6.50 -2.70 -6.58
C ILE A 63 5.56 -3.55 -7.43
N ASN A 64 6.01 -3.92 -8.63
CA ASN A 64 5.53 -5.13 -9.30
C ASN A 64 6.62 -6.18 -9.29
N PHE A 65 6.26 -7.42 -9.01
CA PHE A 65 7.14 -8.58 -9.17
C PHE A 65 6.59 -9.51 -10.25
N ASP A 66 7.36 -9.69 -11.32
CA ASP A 66 7.09 -10.71 -12.34
C ASP A 66 7.78 -12.02 -11.92
N ALA A 67 6.98 -12.97 -11.43
CA ALA A 67 7.49 -14.24 -10.94
C ALA A 67 8.08 -15.12 -12.06
N SER A 68 7.63 -14.93 -13.30
CA SER A 68 8.09 -15.69 -14.46
C SER A 68 9.44 -15.19 -14.97
N SER A 69 9.60 -13.86 -15.10
CA SER A 69 10.85 -13.28 -15.63
C SER A 69 11.85 -12.84 -14.56
N LYS A 70 11.50 -12.99 -13.28
CA LYS A 70 12.35 -12.58 -12.13
C LYS A 70 12.73 -11.10 -12.19
N LYS A 71 11.76 -10.27 -12.58
CA LYS A 71 11.90 -8.81 -12.66
C LYS A 71 11.12 -8.13 -11.55
N CYS A 72 11.78 -7.17 -10.93
CA CYS A 72 11.25 -6.24 -9.94
C CYS A 72 11.12 -4.87 -10.58
N MET A 73 9.92 -4.30 -10.53
CA MET A 73 9.66 -2.94 -10.98
C MET A 73 9.35 -2.10 -9.73
N LEU A 74 10.17 -1.10 -9.45
CA LEU A 74 10.01 -0.18 -8.33
C LEU A 74 9.21 1.06 -8.77
N ILE A 75 8.33 1.55 -7.90
CA ILE A 75 7.33 2.57 -8.22
C ILE A 75 7.24 3.60 -7.09
N ASN A 76 7.22 4.89 -7.45
CA ASN A 76 7.14 6.04 -6.54
C ASN A 76 5.70 6.36 -6.07
N GLU A 77 4.71 5.65 -6.59
CA GLU A 77 3.30 5.83 -6.25
C GLU A 77 2.67 4.59 -5.60
N ASP A 78 1.71 4.82 -4.71
CA ASP A 78 0.81 3.82 -4.15
C ASP A 78 -0.56 3.88 -4.83
N LEU A 79 -1.48 2.97 -4.49
CA LEU A 79 -2.81 2.97 -5.08
C LEU A 79 -3.61 4.26 -4.84
N ILE A 80 -3.39 4.94 -3.71
CA ILE A 80 -4.14 6.14 -3.34
C ILE A 80 -3.65 7.32 -4.18
N SER A 81 -2.35 7.50 -4.30
CA SER A 81 -1.70 8.45 -5.20
C SER A 81 -2.20 8.27 -6.63
N LEU A 82 -2.16 7.04 -7.14
CA LEU A 82 -2.61 6.72 -8.49
C LEU A 82 -4.09 7.07 -8.66
N ALA A 83 -4.95 6.66 -7.72
CA ALA A 83 -6.39 6.94 -7.76
C ALA A 83 -6.72 8.45 -7.72
N ARG A 84 -5.96 9.27 -6.98
CA ARG A 84 -6.11 10.74 -6.98
C ARG A 84 -5.73 11.36 -8.32
N GLY A 85 -4.69 10.84 -8.96
CA GLY A 85 -4.33 11.23 -10.33
C GLY A 85 -5.41 10.90 -11.37
N GLN A 86 -6.25 9.88 -11.12
CA GLN A 86 -7.35 9.48 -12.00
C GLN A 86 -8.63 10.32 -11.84
N GLN A 87 -8.67 11.33 -10.95
CA GLN A 87 -9.85 12.23 -10.85
C GLN A 87 -10.01 13.16 -12.07
N GLN A 88 -9.15 13.05 -13.09
CA GLN A 88 -9.34 13.64 -14.40
C GLN A 88 -10.30 12.80 -15.26
N PRO A 89 -11.18 13.43 -16.07
CA PRO A 89 -12.12 12.68 -16.90
C PRO A 89 -11.37 11.78 -17.89
N GLY A 90 -11.56 10.46 -17.78
CA GLY A 90 -10.81 9.45 -18.55
C GLY A 90 -9.89 8.55 -17.71
N GLY A 91 -9.91 8.69 -16.38
CA GLY A 91 -9.05 7.94 -15.49
C GLY A 91 -9.23 6.42 -15.56
N GLY A 92 -8.19 5.70 -16.01
CA GLY A 92 -8.14 4.25 -16.07
C GLY A 92 -8.00 3.60 -14.69
N THR A 93 -8.10 2.28 -14.64
CA THR A 93 -7.88 1.52 -13.40
C THR A 93 -6.40 1.61 -12.98
N PRO A 94 -6.07 1.96 -11.72
CA PRO A 94 -4.69 2.07 -11.24
C PRO A 94 -3.85 0.80 -11.43
N LEU A 95 -4.50 -0.36 -11.36
CA LEU A 95 -3.91 -1.67 -11.63
C LEU A 95 -4.54 -2.30 -12.86
N LEU A 96 -3.72 -3.05 -13.57
CA LEU A 96 -4.12 -3.85 -14.71
C LEU A 96 -3.92 -5.34 -14.40
N PRO A 97 -4.85 -6.21 -14.83
CA PRO A 97 -4.71 -7.64 -14.63
C PRO A 97 -3.57 -8.19 -15.48
N ARG A 98 -2.69 -8.98 -14.88
CA ARG A 98 -1.63 -9.71 -15.59
C ARG A 98 -1.19 -10.92 -14.79
N ARG A 99 -1.32 -12.11 -15.39
CA ARG A 99 -0.91 -13.37 -14.74
C ARG A 99 0.56 -13.36 -14.34
N ASN A 100 0.86 -13.99 -13.20
CA ASN A 100 2.21 -14.12 -12.64
C ASN A 100 2.86 -12.79 -12.21
N PHE A 101 2.11 -11.70 -12.20
CA PHE A 101 2.52 -10.45 -11.59
C PHE A 101 1.95 -10.35 -10.18
N ILE A 102 2.74 -9.79 -9.29
CA ILE A 102 2.32 -9.47 -7.93
C ILE A 102 2.59 -7.98 -7.72
N TYR A 103 1.53 -7.21 -7.57
CA TYR A 103 1.63 -5.84 -7.09
C TYR A 103 1.77 -5.86 -5.58
N SER A 104 2.69 -5.07 -5.03
CA SER A 104 2.94 -5.02 -3.59
C SER A 104 3.27 -3.59 -3.18
N GLU A 105 2.46 -2.99 -2.31
CA GLU A 105 2.68 -1.61 -1.83
C GLU A 105 3.00 -1.59 -0.33
N LYS A 106 3.81 -0.62 0.08
CA LYS A 106 4.12 -0.39 1.49
C LYS A 106 2.83 0.01 2.20
N GLY A 107 2.52 -0.66 3.31
CA GLY A 107 1.45 -0.19 4.20
C GLY A 107 1.80 1.21 4.75
N ASN A 108 0.78 2.02 5.00
CA ASN A 108 0.93 3.27 5.74
C ASN A 108 1.24 2.95 7.20
N CYS A 109 2.50 2.73 7.52
CA CYS A 109 3.00 2.83 8.89
C CYS A 109 3.77 4.14 8.97
N GLU A 110 2.99 5.22 9.00
CA GLU A 110 3.45 6.37 9.75
C GLU A 110 3.74 5.86 11.17
N MET A 111 4.89 6.20 11.74
CA MET A 111 5.25 5.83 13.10
C MET A 111 4.33 6.58 14.09
N ILE A 112 3.07 6.20 14.14
CA ILE A 112 2.12 6.71 15.12
C ILE A 112 2.31 5.84 16.35
N SER A 113 3.22 6.25 17.24
CA SER A 113 3.36 5.59 18.52
C SER A 113 2.14 5.90 19.38
N VAL A 114 1.20 4.96 19.43
CA VAL A 114 0.09 5.03 20.37
C VAL A 114 0.60 4.52 21.72
N GLN A 115 0.85 5.43 22.67
CA GLN A 115 1.13 5.04 24.06
C GLN A 115 -0.15 4.50 24.70
N CYS A 116 -0.29 3.18 24.70
CA CYS A 116 -1.36 2.51 25.44
C CYS A 116 -1.00 2.48 26.92
N ASN A 117 -1.59 3.40 27.70
CA ASN A 117 -1.55 3.33 29.15
C ASN A 117 -2.53 2.24 29.60
N SER A 118 -2.01 1.14 30.15
CA SER A 118 -2.82 0.14 30.85
C SER A 118 -3.39 0.79 32.12
N GLN A 119 -4.71 1.00 32.15
CA GLN A 119 -5.43 1.36 33.36
C GLN A 119 -5.75 0.11 34.18
#